data_AF-A0AAW9EDU3-F1
#
_entry.id   AF-A0AAW9EDU3-F1
#
_cell.length_a   1.000
_cell.length_b   1.000
_cell.length_c   1.000
_cell.angle_alpha   90.00
_cell.angle_beta   90.00
_cell.angle_gamma   90.00
#
_symmetry.space_group_name_H-M   'P 1'
#
loop_
_entity.id
_entity.type
_entity.pdbx_description
1 polymer ?
#
loop_
_entity_poly.entity_id
_entity_poly.type
_entity_poly.pdbx_seq_one_letter_code
_entity_poly.pdbx_strand_id
1 'polypeptide(L)' 'YWIGPPGEKNDVGPDTDFAAVDAGYVSITPLHVDSTAYKALELLKDWLNKAEVEKTC' A
#
# COMPACT_ATOMS: atom_id res chain seq x y z
N TYR A 1 17.73 -6.24 22.65
CA TYR A 1 17.54 -6.37 21.19
C TYR A 1 17.04 -5.04 20.63
N TRP A 2 17.53 -4.63 19.47
CA TRP A 2 17.19 -3.35 18.82
C TRP A 2 16.61 -3.59 17.42
N ILE A 3 15.71 -2.70 16.99
CA ILE A 3 15.19 -2.69 15.62
C ILE A 3 16.31 -2.17 14.68
N GLY A 4 16.52 -2.86 13.57
CA GLY A 4 17.51 -2.50 12.56
C GLY A 4 17.08 -1.31 11.68
N PRO A 5 17.95 -0.88 10.75
CA PRO A 5 17.63 0.20 9.82
C PRO A 5 16.50 -0.20 8.85
N PRO A 6 15.83 0.80 8.20
CA PRO A 6 14.94 0.54 7.07
C PRO A 6 15.65 -0.17 5.91
N GLY A 7 14.89 -0.90 5.10
CA GLY A 7 15.38 -1.51 3.86
C GLY A 7 15.60 -0.49 2.73
N GLU A 8 16.07 -0.98 1.58
CA GLU A 8 16.25 -0.16 0.37
C GLU A 8 14.90 0.30 -0.22
N LYS A 9 14.92 1.39 -0.99
CA LYS A 9 13.74 1.91 -1.69
C LYS A 9 13.26 0.88 -2.73
N ASN A 10 11.97 0.53 -2.72
CA ASN A 10 11.40 -0.46 -3.65
C ASN A 10 10.64 0.20 -4.81
N ASP A 11 9.70 1.09 -4.52
CA ASP A 11 9.01 1.91 -5.52
C ASP A 11 9.67 3.29 -5.61
N VAL A 12 10.33 3.56 -6.74
CA VAL A 12 11.09 4.79 -7.02
C VAL A 12 10.70 5.39 -8.37
N GLY A 13 9.45 5.18 -8.78
CA GLY A 13 8.90 5.83 -9.97
C GLY A 13 8.98 7.37 -9.89
N PRO A 14 8.90 8.07 -11.04
CA PRO A 14 9.06 9.52 -11.10
C PRO A 14 8.01 10.30 -10.27
N ASP A 15 6.85 9.70 -10.00
CA ASP A 15 5.77 10.30 -9.21
C ASP A 15 5.87 10.01 -7.70
N THR A 16 6.93 9.33 -7.26
CA THR A 16 7.15 9.03 -5.84
C THR A 16 7.74 10.23 -5.10
N ASP A 17 7.46 10.30 -3.80
CA ASP A 17 8.08 11.28 -2.91
C ASP A 17 9.60 11.12 -2.85
N PHE A 18 10.11 9.88 -2.89
CA PHE A 18 11.54 9.60 -3.01
C PHE A 18 12.16 10.23 -4.25
N ALA A 19 11.54 10.06 -5.42
CA ALA A 19 12.07 10.62 -6.67
C ALA A 19 12.04 12.15 -6.67
N ALA A 20 10.97 12.77 -6.14
CA ALA A 20 10.88 14.23 -6.03
C ALA A 20 12.00 14.82 -5.16
N VAL A 21 12.26 14.21 -4.00
CA VAL A 21 13.33 14.65 -3.08
C VAL A 21 14.72 14.41 -3.67
N ASP A 22 14.97 13.26 -4.31
CA ASP A 22 16.26 12.95 -4.94
C ASP A 22 16.57 13.93 -6.10
N ALA A 23 15.54 14.45 -6.78
CA ALA A 23 15.66 15.46 -7.84
C ALA A 23 15.77 16.91 -7.32
N GLY A 24 15.74 17.13 -5.99
CA GLY A 24 15.88 18.46 -5.38
C GLY A 24 14.59 19.27 -5.27
N TYR A 25 13.43 18.64 -5.44
CA TYR A 25 12.11 19.27 -5.29
C TYR A 25 11.52 19.01 -3.90
N VAL A 26 10.58 19.88 -3.49
CA VAL A 26 9.72 19.62 -2.32
C VAL A 26 8.63 18.64 -2.73
N SER A 27 8.43 17.58 -1.94
CA SER A 27 7.32 16.64 -2.12
C SER A 27 6.12 17.00 -1.25
N ILE A 28 4.92 16.98 -1.82
CA ILE A 28 3.65 17.18 -1.12
C ILE A 28 2.71 16.03 -1.48
N THR A 29 2.55 15.08 -0.57
CA THR A 29 1.68 13.91 -0.75
C THR A 29 0.41 14.07 0.08
N PRO A 30 -0.79 14.18 -0.52
CA PRO A 30 -2.04 14.19 0.25
C PRO A 30 -2.29 12.81 0.85
N LEU A 31 -2.42 12.74 2.17
CA LEU A 31 -2.63 11.49 2.93
C LEU A 31 -4.05 11.39 3.46
N HIS A 32 -4.53 10.16 3.65
CA HIS A 32 -5.79 9.84 4.32
C HIS A 32 -5.59 8.77 5.39
N VAL A 33 -6.49 8.71 6.36
CA VAL A 33 -6.42 7.72 7.47
C VAL A 33 -7.13 6.40 7.16
N ASP A 34 -8.03 6.39 6.18
CA ASP A 34 -8.74 5.20 5.75
C ASP A 34 -7.76 4.19 5.14
N SER A 35 -7.51 3.07 5.81
CA SER A 35 -6.55 2.05 5.33
C SER A 35 -7.21 0.98 4.45
N THR A 36 -8.43 1.20 3.97
CA THR A 36 -9.16 0.25 3.13
C THR A 36 -8.48 0.11 1.75
N ALA A 37 -8.00 -1.09 1.44
CA ALA A 37 -7.48 -1.42 0.11
C ALA A 37 -8.62 -1.69 -0.88
N TYR A 38 -9.32 -0.65 -1.32
CA TYR A 38 -10.53 -0.74 -2.14
C TYR A 38 -10.40 -1.63 -3.40
N LYS A 39 -9.24 -1.58 -4.07
CA LYS A 39 -8.95 -2.40 -5.26
C LYS A 39 -8.96 -3.90 -4.98
N ALA A 40 -8.72 -4.32 -3.74
CA ALA A 40 -8.69 -5.72 -3.34
C ALA A 40 -10.08 -6.28 -3.01
N LEU A 41 -11.12 -5.43 -2.87
CA LEU A 41 -12.42 -5.86 -2.37
C LEU A 41 -13.10 -6.89 -3.29
N GLU A 42 -13.13 -6.65 -4.60
CA GLU A 42 -13.74 -7.60 -5.54
C GLU A 42 -12.95 -8.90 -5.64
N LEU A 43 -11.61 -8.81 -5.68
CA LEU A 43 -10.74 -9.99 -5.67
C LEU A 43 -10.97 -10.86 -4.43
N LEU A 44 -11.11 -10.23 -3.25
CA LEU A 44 -11.32 -10.94 -2.00
C LEU A 44 -12.71 -11.57 -1.93
N LYS A 45 -13.75 -10.87 -2.40
CA LYS A 45 -15.11 -11.44 -2.51
C LYS A 45 -15.13 -12.68 -3.39
N ASP A 46 -14.52 -12.59 -4.57
CA ASP A 46 -14.41 -13.72 -5.50
C ASP A 46 -13.63 -14.88 -4.89
N TRP A 47 -12.54 -14.58 -4.18
CA TRP A 47 -11.75 -15.59 -3.50
C TRP A 47 -12.55 -16.31 -2.40
N LEU A 48 -13.27 -15.57 -1.55
CA LEU A 48 -14.11 -16.14 -0.49
C LEU A 48 -15.23 -17.03 -1.05
N ASN A 49 -15.88 -16.59 -2.13
CA ASN A 49 -16.93 -17.38 -2.79
C ASN A 49 -16.36 -18.69 -3.36
N LYS A 50 -15.18 -18.64 -3.99
CA LYS A 50 -14.50 -19.84 -4.52
C LYS A 50 -14.01 -20.79 -3.43
N ALA A 51 -13.63 -20.23 -2.29
CA ALA A 51 -13.18 -21.00 -1.14
C ALA A 51 -14.34 -21.60 -0.32
N GLU A 52 -15.60 -21.37 -0.74
CA GLU A 52 -16.82 -21.87 -0.07
C GLU A 52 -16.85 -21.54 1.43
N VAL A 53 -16.29 -20.39 1.81
CA VAL A 53 -16.33 -19.95 3.21
C VAL A 53 -17.75 -19.52 3.52
N GLU A 54 -18.49 -20.38 4.24
CA GLU A 54 -19.87 -20.11 4.63
C GLU A 54 -19.97 -18.79 5.42
N LYS A 55 -20.94 -17.96 5.05
CA LYS A 55 -21.37 -16.85 5.90
C LYS A 55 -22.18 -17.42 7.05
N THR A 56 -21.53 -17.94 8.09
CA THR A 56 -22.17 -18.03 9.40
C THR A 56 -22.40 -16.60 9.89
N CYS A 57 -23.67 -16.19 9.86
CA CYS A 57 -24.16 -15.02 10.57
C CYS A 57 -24.72 -15.45 11.92
#